data_AF-A0A967HMM1-F1
#
_entry.id   AF-A0A967HMM1-F1
#
_cell.length_a   1.000
_cell.length_b   1.000
_cell.length_c   1.000
_cell.angle_alpha   90.00
_cell.angle_beta   90.00
_cell.angle_gamma   90.00
#
_symmetry.space_group_name_H-M   'P 1'
#
loop_
_entity.id
_entity.type
_entity.pdbx_description
1 polymer ?
#
loop_
_entity_poly.entity_id
_entity_poly.type
_entity_poly.pdbx_seq_one_letter_code
_entity_poly.pdbx_strand_id
1 'polypeptide(L)' 'TSPPRPNNTGSMSMEMHQSMVLLPAEPMRPRLADDRVGYFSVSRTNFGRPDQKAAEETFIA' A
#
# COMPACT_ATOMS: atom_id res chain seq x y z
N THR A 1 40.04 -4.38 -42.94
CA THR A 1 39.09 -5.51 -42.87
C THR A 1 38.33 -5.36 -41.56
N SER A 2 37.01 -5.17 -41.59
CA SER A 2 36.24 -4.96 -40.34
C SER A 2 35.86 -6.33 -39.74
N PRO A 3 36.10 -6.60 -38.44
CA PRO A 3 35.78 -7.90 -37.86
C PRO A 3 34.27 -8.04 -37.60
N PRO A 4 33.66 -9.20 -37.87
CA PRO A 4 32.24 -9.41 -37.62
C PRO A 4 32.00 -9.57 -36.11
N ARG A 5 31.07 -8.78 -35.55
CA ARG A 5 30.58 -8.99 -34.17
C ARG A 5 29.44 -10.01 -34.20
N PRO A 6 29.42 -11.03 -33.34
CA PRO A 6 28.26 -11.89 -33.21
C PRO A 6 27.16 -11.15 -32.45
N ASN A 7 26.10 -10.77 -33.15
CA ASN A 7 24.86 -10.23 -32.57
C ASN A 7 24.00 -11.34 -31.93
N ASN A 8 24.59 -12.21 -31.11
CA ASN A 8 23.82 -13.24 -30.41
C ASN A 8 23.46 -12.76 -29.00
N THR A 9 22.66 -11.69 -28.92
CA THR A 9 21.99 -11.30 -27.68
C THR A 9 20.86 -12.30 -27.47
N GLY A 10 21.13 -13.38 -26.74
CA GLY A 10 20.13 -14.41 -26.44
C GLY A 10 18.92 -13.79 -25.75
N SER A 11 17.71 -14.01 -26.28
CA SER A 11 16.49 -13.64 -25.60
C SER A 11 16.27 -14.59 -24.42
N MET A 12 16.23 -14.05 -23.21
CA MET A 12 15.82 -14.78 -22.02
C MET A 12 14.35 -14.48 -21.76
N SER A 13 13.48 -15.48 -21.94
CA SER A 13 12.06 -15.39 -21.59
C SER A 13 11.88 -15.78 -20.13
N MET A 14 11.30 -14.88 -19.32
CA MET A 14 10.88 -15.16 -17.95
C MET A 14 9.35 -15.16 -17.89
N GLU A 15 8.77 -16.17 -17.25
CA GLU A 15 7.34 -16.21 -16.95
C GLU A 15 7.09 -15.54 -15.59
N MET A 16 6.11 -14.63 -15.53
CA MET A 16 5.71 -13.93 -14.31
C MET A 16 4.26 -14.29 -13.99
N HIS A 17 4.03 -14.92 -12.84
CA HIS A 17 2.68 -15.13 -12.33
C HIS A 17 2.25 -13.94 -11.46
N GLN A 18 1.17 -13.25 -11.83
CA GLN A 18 0.56 -12.20 -11.01
C GLN A 18 -0.87 -12.59 -10.64
N SER A 19 -1.17 -12.59 -9.35
CA SER A 19 -2.53 -12.77 -8.82
C SER A 19 -2.99 -11.47 -8.17
N MET A 20 -4.06 -10.88 -8.70
CA MET A 20 -4.74 -9.75 -8.08
C MET A 20 -6.02 -10.27 -7.42
N VAL A 21 -6.18 -9.99 -6.13
CA VAL A 21 -7.41 -10.30 -5.41
C VAL A 21 -8.30 -9.06 -5.42
N LEU A 22 -9.55 -9.22 -5.82
CA LEU A 22 -10.53 -8.13 -5.86
C LEU A 22 -10.87 -7.69 -4.42
N LEU A 23 -10.84 -6.38 -4.17
CA LEU A 23 -11.32 -5.83 -2.90
C LEU A 23 -12.84 -5.97 -2.80
N PRO A 24 -13.40 -6.10 -1.59
CA PRO A 24 -14.84 -6.09 -1.38
C PRO A 24 -15.51 -4.85 -2.02
N ALA A 25 -16.72 -5.01 -2.54
CA ALA A 25 -17.47 -3.93 -3.18
C ALA A 25 -17.74 -2.76 -2.20
N GLU A 26 -17.98 -3.08 -0.93
CA GLU A 26 -18.08 -2.09 0.14
C GLU A 26 -16.71 -1.89 0.81
N PRO A 27 -16.15 -0.67 0.82
CA PRO A 27 -14.89 -0.40 1.48
C PRO A 27 -14.95 -0.72 2.97
N MET A 28 -13.91 -1.37 3.47
CA MET A 28 -13.77 -1.60 4.91
C MET A 28 -13.66 -0.26 5.64
N ARG A 29 -14.37 -0.14 6.77
CA ARG A 29 -14.28 1.04 7.62
C ARG A 29 -12.98 1.01 8.42
N PRO A 30 -12.27 2.15 8.56
CA PRO A 30 -11.09 2.23 9.39
C PRO A 30 -11.45 1.95 10.86
N ARG A 31 -10.57 1.24 11.57
CA ARG A 31 -10.80 0.84 12.96
C ARG A 31 -10.06 1.78 13.90
N LEU A 32 -10.77 2.29 14.91
CA LEU A 32 -10.17 3.08 15.99
C LEU A 32 -9.21 2.22 16.82
N ALA A 33 -8.12 2.83 17.27
CA ALA A 33 -7.19 2.17 18.17
C ALA A 33 -7.86 1.86 19.53
N ASP A 34 -7.48 0.73 20.10
CA ASP A 34 -7.92 0.26 21.42
C ASP A 34 -6.68 -0.18 22.18
N ASP A 35 -6.39 0.49 23.30
CA ASP A 35 -5.16 0.28 24.09
C ASP A 35 -5.03 -1.15 24.64
N ARG A 36 -6.12 -1.92 24.69
CA ARG A 36 -6.11 -3.32 25.13
C ARG A 36 -5.60 -4.26 24.05
N VAL A 37 -5.53 -3.80 22.80
CA VAL A 37 -5.16 -4.60 21.64
C VAL A 37 -3.85 -4.03 21.09
N GLY A 38 -2.76 -4.78 21.27
CA GLY A 38 -1.41 -4.36 20.89
C GLY A 38 -1.14 -4.36 19.39
N TYR A 39 -1.89 -3.58 18.63
CA TYR A 39 -1.61 -3.28 17.22
C TYR A 39 -0.82 -1.99 17.07
N PHE A 40 -0.10 -1.87 15.96
CA PHE A 40 0.49 -0.59 15.56
C PHE A 40 -0.62 0.39 15.22
N SER A 41 -0.50 1.62 15.71
CA SER A 41 -1.50 2.66 15.53
C SER A 41 -0.90 3.94 14.97
N VAL A 42 -1.69 4.68 14.21
CA VAL A 42 -1.33 6.00 13.67
C VAL A 42 -2.27 7.04 14.28
N SER A 43 -1.68 8.04 14.95
CA SER A 43 -2.41 9.20 15.46
C SER A 43 -2.32 10.38 14.50
N ARG A 44 -3.45 11.06 14.29
CA ARG A 44 -3.52 12.29 13.48
C ARG A 44 -4.48 13.28 14.11
N THR A 45 -4.09 14.56 14.09
CA THR A 45 -5.01 15.67 14.39
C THR A 45 -5.88 15.99 13.17
N ASN A 46 -7.19 15.93 13.35
CA ASN A 46 -8.20 16.21 12.32
C ASN A 46 -8.67 17.67 12.39
N PHE A 47 -8.30 18.45 11.38
CA PHE A 47 -8.68 19.86 11.21
C PHE A 47 -9.89 20.06 10.28
N GLY A 48 -10.43 18.99 9.71
CA GLY A 48 -11.57 19.05 8.77
C GLY A 48 -12.94 18.90 9.46
N ARG A 49 -12.96 18.66 10.77
CA ARG A 49 -14.19 18.56 11.56
C ARG A 49 -14.75 19.95 11.86
N PRO A 50 -16.08 20.11 11.91
CA PRO A 50 -16.73 21.37 12.28
C PRO A 50 -16.58 21.70 13.77
N ASP A 51 -16.01 20.80 14.55
CA ASP A 51 -15.81 20.93 15.99
C ASP A 51 -14.86 22.11 16.28
N GLN A 52 -15.17 22.91 17.31
CA GLN A 52 -14.35 24.08 17.69
C GLN A 52 -12.93 23.68 18.14
N LYS A 53 -12.71 22.40 18.49
CA LYS A 53 -11.42 21.85 18.85
C LYS A 53 -10.93 20.90 17.76
N ALA A 54 -9.66 21.00 17.40
CA ALA A 54 -8.99 20.01 16.57
C ALA A 54 -8.99 18.66 17.30
N ALA A 55 -9.74 17.69 16.79
CA ALA A 55 -9.88 16.38 17.39
C ALA A 55 -8.66 15.51 17.03
N GLU A 56 -8.10 14.80 18.01
CA GLU A 56 -7.09 13.78 17.76
C GLU A 56 -7.79 12.44 17.51
N GLU A 57 -7.43 11.79 16.40
CA GLU A 57 -7.96 10.50 16.02
C GLU A 57 -6.81 9.50 15.86
N THR A 58 -6.95 8.34 16.48
CA THR A 58 -5.97 7.26 16.43
C THR A 58 -6.60 6.02 15.81
N PHE A 59 -6.00 5.52 14.72
CA PHE A 59 -6.47 4.36 13.98
C PHE A 59 -5.45 3.22 14.03
N ILE A 60 -5.93 1.99 13.86
CA ILE A 60 -5.07 0.81 13.69
C ILE A 60 -4.48 0.85 12.26
N ALA A 61 -3.16 0.61 12.16
CA ALA A 61 -2.38 0.59 10.91
C ALA A 61 -2.51 -0.75 10.17
#